data_AF-A0A7K0D9N6-F1
#
_entry.id   AF-A0A7K0D9N6-F1
#
_cell.length_a   1.000
_cell.length_b   1.000
_cell.length_c   1.000
_cell.angle_alpha   90.00
_cell.angle_beta   90.00
_cell.angle_gamma   90.00
#
_symmetry.space_group_name_H-M   'P 1'
#
loop_
_entity.id
_entity.type
_entity.pdbx_description
1 polymer ?
#
loop_
_entity_poly.entity_id
_entity_poly.type
_entity_poly.pdbx_seq_one_letter_code
_entity_poly.pdbx_strand_id
1 'polypeptide(L)'
;MSTNFMDFDRFQKFANDYAAVIPPINKTIDQLRTSVEAAKKGWQGEAYQAFDHFSSTLESNITQVNKDLGIVSDALAQGEKTVATSDNETSTGFTSLTSTYS
;
A
#
# COMPACT_ATOMS: atom_id res chain seq x y z
N MET A 1 -30.00 -4.75 12.94
CA MET A 1 -28.54 -4.93 12.86
C MET A 1 -28.02 -3.95 11.82
N SER A 2 -27.26 -2.93 12.22
CA SER A 2 -26.62 -2.02 11.28
C SER A 2 -25.44 -2.76 10.66
N THR A 3 -25.61 -3.27 9.44
CA THR A 3 -24.48 -3.71 8.60
C THR A 3 -23.62 -2.47 8.37
N ASN A 4 -22.48 -2.39 9.07
CA ASN A 4 -21.46 -1.38 8.82
C ASN A 4 -20.88 -1.63 7.43
N PHE A 5 -21.57 -1.18 6.39
CA PHE A 5 -20.92 -0.91 5.12
C PHE A 5 -19.92 0.20 5.39
N MET A 6 -18.64 -0.07 5.16
CA MET A 6 -17.66 0.98 5.03
C MET A 6 -18.15 1.82 3.84
N ASP A 7 -18.66 3.02 4.12
CA ASP A 7 -19.07 3.99 3.10
C ASP A 7 -17.92 4.16 2.08
N PHE A 8 -18.25 4.15 0.78
CA PHE A 8 -17.28 4.25 -0.30
C PHE A 8 -16.37 5.47 -0.12
N ASP A 9 -16.90 6.59 0.37
CA ASP A 9 -16.11 7.79 0.66
C ASP A 9 -15.06 7.53 1.75
N ARG A 10 -15.39 6.75 2.78
CA ARG A 10 -14.46 6.31 3.82
C ARG A 10 -13.41 5.34 3.28
N PHE A 11 -13.81 4.40 2.42
CA PHE A 11 -12.88 3.47 1.78
C PHE A 11 -11.89 4.20 0.88
N GLN A 12 -12.38 5.07 -0.01
CA GLN A 12 -11.57 5.89 -0.90
C GLN A 12 -10.62 6.79 -0.10
N LYS A 13 -11.10 7.38 1.00
CA LYS A 13 -10.25 8.18 1.89
C LYS A 13 -9.10 7.35 2.47
N PHE A 14 -9.37 6.16 3.00
CA PHE A 14 -8.29 5.30 3.53
C PHE A 14 -7.34 4.81 2.43
N ALA A 15 -7.85 4.52 1.23
CA ALA A 15 -7.02 4.14 0.10
C ALA A 15 -6.07 5.29 -0.32
N ASN A 16 -6.58 6.51 -0.39
CA ASN A 16 -5.80 7.71 -0.71
C ASN A 16 -4.79 8.05 0.40
N ASP A 17 -5.21 7.97 1.68
CA ASP A 17 -4.33 8.17 2.83
C ASP A 17 -3.19 7.13 2.82
N TYR A 18 -3.49 5.87 2.48
CA TYR A 18 -2.51 4.81 2.34
C TYR A 18 -1.54 5.07 1.17
N ALA A 19 -2.07 5.45 0.01
CA ALA A 19 -1.24 5.80 -1.15
C ALA A 19 -0.33 7.01 -0.86
N ALA A 20 -0.80 7.97 -0.06
CA ALA A 20 -0.03 9.16 0.32
C ALA A 20 1.15 8.88 1.26
N VAL A 21 1.12 7.79 2.04
CA VAL A 21 2.25 7.43 2.92
C VAL A 21 3.35 6.63 2.20
N ILE A 22 3.07 6.06 1.02
CA ILE A 22 4.07 5.29 0.25
C ILE A 22 5.26 6.16 -0.22
N PRO A 23 5.06 7.33 -0.86
CA PRO A 23 6.17 8.16 -1.32
C PRO A 23 7.19 8.58 -0.23
N PRO A 24 6.79 9.06 0.96
CA PRO A 24 7.74 9.40 2.01
C PRO A 24 8.47 8.17 2.59
N ILE A 25 7.82 7.00 2.64
CA ILE A 25 8.48 5.75 3.04
C ILE A 25 9.57 5.38 2.02
N ASN A 26 9.26 5.38 0.74
CA ASN A 26 10.22 5.08 -0.33
C ASN A 26 11.40 6.06 -0.30
N LYS A 27 11.15 7.36 -0.10
CA LYS A 27 12.21 8.37 0.03
C LYS A 27 13.13 8.10 1.22
N THR A 28 12.56 7.72 2.37
CA THR A 28 13.34 7.39 3.57
C THR A 28 14.21 6.15 3.34
N ILE A 29 13.67 5.14 2.65
CA ILE A 29 14.39 3.93 2.25
C ILE A 29 15.59 4.26 1.35
N ASP A 30 15.40 5.12 0.35
CA ASP A 30 16.47 5.52 -0.58
C ASP A 30 17.58 6.31 0.12
N GLN A 31 17.20 7.17 1.07
CA GLN A 31 18.15 7.89 1.92
C GLN A 31 18.96 6.91 2.78
N LEU A 32 18.32 5.92 3.39
CA LEU A 32 19.00 4.88 4.16
C LEU A 32 20.00 4.10 3.33
N ARG A 33 19.61 3.66 2.11
CA ARG A 33 20.53 3.01 1.17
C ARG A 33 21.75 3.86 0.87
N THR A 34 21.53 5.15 0.57
CA THR A 34 22.61 6.09 0.26
C THR A 34 23.56 6.26 1.46
N SER A 35 23.03 6.40 2.68
CA SER A 35 23.84 6.50 3.90
C SER A 35 24.64 5.24 4.19
N VAL A 36 24.05 4.07 3.96
CA VAL A 36 24.71 2.76 4.14
C VAL A 36 25.87 2.59 3.15
N GLU A 37 25.64 2.88 1.87
CA GLU A 37 26.70 2.81 0.84
C GLU A 37 27.81 3.85 1.06
N ALA A 38 27.46 5.04 1.57
CA ALA A 38 28.46 6.03 1.98
C ALA A 38 29.30 5.55 3.17
N ALA A 39 28.68 4.91 4.17
CA ALA A 39 29.36 4.39 5.36
C ALA A 39 30.30 3.21 5.02
N LYS A 40 29.90 2.32 4.10
CA LYS A 40 30.71 1.17 3.63
C LYS A 40 32.11 1.55 3.19
N LYS A 41 32.27 2.72 2.55
CA LYS A 41 33.57 3.17 2.02
C LYS A 41 34.65 3.42 3.08
N GLY A 42 34.26 3.62 4.35
CA GLY A 42 35.20 3.92 5.43
C GLY A 42 35.59 2.72 6.31
N TRP A 43 34.94 1.57 6.15
CA TRP A 43 35.02 0.45 7.09
C TRP A 43 35.86 -0.69 6.50
N GLN A 44 36.81 -1.21 7.26
CA GLN A 44 37.67 -2.33 6.85
C GLN A 44 37.67 -3.45 7.92
N GLY A 45 37.96 -4.68 7.51
CA GLY A 45 38.08 -5.83 8.42
C GLY A 45 36.73 -6.31 8.98
N GLU A 46 36.71 -6.74 10.24
CA GLU A 46 35.51 -7.28 10.90
C GLU A 46 34.35 -6.28 10.95
N ALA A 47 34.65 -4.97 11.06
CA ALA A 47 33.65 -3.92 11.02
C ALA A 47 32.92 -3.89 9.66
N TYR A 48 33.65 -4.08 8.55
CA TYR A 48 33.05 -4.18 7.23
C TYR A 48 32.08 -5.37 7.15
N GLN A 49 32.48 -6.54 7.64
CA GLN A 49 31.63 -7.75 7.60
C GLN A 49 30.36 -7.59 8.44
N ALA A 50 30.46 -7.01 9.64
CA ALA A 50 29.29 -6.75 10.48
C ALA A 50 28.32 -5.76 9.83
N PHE A 51 28.87 -4.70 9.21
CA PHE A 51 28.07 -3.71 8.50
C PHE A 51 27.46 -4.25 7.22
N ASP A 52 28.20 -5.07 6.48
CA ASP A 52 27.72 -5.72 5.25
C ASP A 52 26.53 -6.66 5.57
N HIS A 53 26.63 -7.43 6.64
CA HIS A 53 25.53 -8.26 7.13
C HIS A 53 24.31 -7.42 7.51
N PHE A 54 24.51 -6.35 8.31
CA PHE A 54 23.44 -5.41 8.67
C PHE A 54 22.79 -4.78 7.42
N SER A 55 23.60 -4.36 6.44
CA SER A 55 23.12 -3.74 5.21
C SER A 55 22.26 -4.73 4.40
N SER A 56 22.69 -5.98 4.31
CA SER A 56 21.95 -7.05 3.60
C SER A 56 20.62 -7.35 4.28
N THR A 57 20.59 -7.42 5.62
CA THR A 57 19.34 -7.59 6.38
C THR A 57 18.41 -6.40 6.20
N LEU A 58 18.94 -5.18 6.22
CA LEU A 58 18.17 -3.97 6.01
C LEU A 58 17.56 -3.94 4.59
N GLU A 59 18.32 -4.30 3.55
CA GLU A 59 17.81 -4.38 2.18
C GLU A 59 16.71 -5.43 2.01
N SER A 60 16.84 -6.58 2.69
CA SER A 60 15.81 -7.61 2.72
C SER A 60 14.51 -7.07 3.34
N ASN A 61 14.61 -6.41 4.50
CA ASN A 61 13.46 -5.81 5.18
C ASN A 61 12.80 -4.71 4.34
N ILE A 62 13.60 -3.87 3.68
CA ILE A 62 13.13 -2.84 2.74
C ILE A 62 12.34 -3.47 1.59
N THR A 63 12.85 -4.56 1.03
CA THR A 63 12.19 -5.28 -0.06
C THR A 63 10.85 -5.86 0.40
N GLN A 64 10.80 -6.40 1.61
CA GLN A 64 9.56 -6.90 2.20
C GLN A 64 8.55 -5.77 2.44
N VAL A 65 8.97 -4.63 2.97
CA VAL A 65 8.09 -3.46 3.15
C VAL A 65 7.51 -3.02 1.81
N ASN A 66 8.33 -2.89 0.76
CA ASN A 66 7.84 -2.52 -0.57
C ASN A 66 6.84 -3.52 -1.13
N LYS A 67 7.06 -4.81 -0.89
CA LYS A 67 6.13 -5.87 -1.29
C LYS A 67 4.80 -5.76 -0.55
N ASP A 68 4.84 -5.54 0.76
CA ASP A 68 3.64 -5.39 1.59
C ASP A 68 2.86 -4.14 1.20
N LEU A 69 3.56 -3.02 0.92
CA LEU A 69 2.94 -1.80 0.39
C LEU A 69 2.25 -2.05 -0.95
N GLY A 70 2.86 -2.83 -1.84
CA GLY A 70 2.26 -3.23 -3.12
C GLY A 70 1.01 -4.10 -2.94
N ILE A 71 1.07 -5.11 -2.08
CA ILE A 71 -0.07 -6.01 -1.80
C ILE A 71 -1.27 -5.23 -1.28
N VAL A 72 -1.05 -4.30 -0.34
CA VAL A 72 -2.14 -3.49 0.21
C VAL A 72 -2.68 -2.53 -0.84
N SER A 73 -1.81 -1.92 -1.67
CA SER A 73 -2.25 -1.09 -2.80
C SER A 73 -3.14 -1.87 -3.79
N ASP A 74 -2.76 -3.10 -4.12
CA ASP A 74 -3.54 -3.97 -5.02
C ASP A 74 -4.88 -4.37 -4.39
N ALA A 75 -4.88 -4.71 -3.10
CA ALA A 75 -6.10 -5.03 -2.35
C ALA A 75 -7.06 -3.83 -2.29
N LEU A 76 -6.53 -2.61 -2.12
CA LEU A 76 -7.32 -1.38 -2.15
C LEU A 76 -7.92 -1.12 -3.53
N ALA A 77 -7.14 -1.28 -4.61
CA ALA A 77 -7.64 -1.13 -5.98
C ALA A 77 -8.73 -2.17 -6.32
N GLN A 78 -8.58 -3.41 -5.85
CA GLN A 78 -9.58 -4.46 -6.05
C GLN A 78 -10.85 -4.21 -5.22
N GLY A 79 -10.71 -3.69 -3.99
CA GLY A 79 -11.81 -3.24 -3.16
C GLY A 79 -12.61 -2.11 -3.82
N GLU A 80 -11.93 -1.10 -4.36
CA GLU A 80 -12.55 0.03 -5.08
C GLU A 80 -13.40 -0.46 -6.26
N LYS A 81 -12.85 -1.37 -7.08
CA LYS A 81 -13.57 -1.96 -8.22
C LYS A 81 -14.79 -2.77 -7.79
N THR A 82 -14.70 -3.48 -6.67
CA THR A 82 -15.78 -4.34 -6.16
C THR A 82 -16.94 -3.50 -5.64
N VAL A 83 -16.65 -2.46 -4.86
CA VAL A 83 -17.67 -1.53 -4.35
C VAL A 83 -18.33 -0.77 -5.51
N ALA A 84 -17.53 -0.24 -6.44
CA ALA A 84 -18.07 0.45 -7.63
C ALA A 84 -18.99 -0.45 -8.48
N THR A 85 -18.69 -1.75 -8.59
CA THR A 85 -19.57 -2.71 -9.29
C THR A 85 -20.86 -2.95 -8.51
N SER A 86 -20.78 -3.12 -7.19
CA SER A 86 -21.94 -3.35 -6.31
C SER A 86 -22.91 -2.17 -6.28
N ASP A 87 -22.41 -0.94 -6.30
CA ASP A 87 -23.24 0.27 -6.35
C ASP A 87 -23.97 0.39 -7.70
N ASN A 88 -23.29 0.02 -8.80
CA ASN A 88 -23.87 0.04 -10.14
C ASN A 88 -24.97 -1.03 -10.31
N GLU A 89 -24.77 -2.24 -9.78
CA GLU A 89 -25.78 -3.30 -9.76
C GLU A 89 -27.00 -2.94 -8.90
N THR A 90 -26.78 -2.29 -7.76
CA THR A 90 -27.87 -1.83 -6.88
C THR A 90 -28.70 -0.74 -7.56
N SER A 91 -28.04 0.22 -8.23
CA SER A 91 -28.70 1.30 -8.98
C SER A 91 -29.52 0.76 -10.17
N THR A 92 -28.94 -0.15 -10.95
CA THR A 92 -29.64 -0.78 -12.09
C THR A 92 -30.80 -1.67 -11.65
N GLY A 93 -30.66 -2.41 -10.55
CA GLY A 93 -31.75 -3.19 -9.96
C GLY A 93 -32.94 -2.35 -9.50
N PHE A 94 -32.69 -1.21 -8.85
CA PHE A 94 -33.73 -0.27 -8.45
C PHE A 94 -34.43 0.40 -9.65
N THR A 95 -33.66 0.75 -10.68
CA THR A 95 -34.19 1.37 -11.91
C THR A 95 -35.04 0.38 -12.72
N SER A 96 -34.65 -0.89 -12.75
CA SER A 96 -35.42 -1.98 -13.37
C SER A 96 -36.76 -2.21 -12.67
N LEU A 97 -36.77 -2.23 -11.33
CA LEU A 97 -38.01 -2.39 -10.55
C LEU A 97 -38.97 -1.21 -10.74
N THR A 98 -38.49 0.03 -10.77
CA THR A 98 -39.36 1.20 -11.01
C THR A 98 -39.93 1.24 -12.43
N SER A 99 -39.18 0.77 -13.43
CA SER A 99 -39.67 0.67 -14.81
C SER A 99 -40.65 -0.50 -15.04
N THR A 100 -40.70 -1.50 -14.16
CA THR A 100 -41.61 -2.65 -14.28
C THR A 100 -42.97 -2.40 -13.61
N TYR A 101 -43.05 -1.40 -12.72
CA TYR A 101 -44.27 -1.00 -12.01
C TYR A 101 -44.87 0.34 -12.52
N SER A 102 -44.44 0.82 -13.69
CA SER A 102 -45.05 1.93 -14.44
C SER A 102 -45.71 1.42 -15.72
#